data_AF-A0A1J9PFK0-F1
#
_entry.id   AF-A0A1J9PFK0-F1
#
_cell.length_a   1.000
_cell.length_b   1.000
_cell.length_c   1.000
_cell.angle_alpha   90.00
_cell.angle_beta   90.00
_cell.angle_gamma   90.00
#
_symmetry.space_group_name_H-M   'P 1'
#
loop_
_entity.id
_entity.type
_entity.pdbx_description
1 polymer ?
#
loop_
_entity_poly.entity_id
_entity_poly.type
_entity_poly.pdbx_seq_one_letter_code
_entity_poly.pdbx_strand_id
1 'polypeptide(L)'
;MSLEVELYRHNGQVKVDLSKPSGKLEALRTIQDDGYIILRGAADTGSIEEAKDNKHTIALLSGTSGKFEASLPAFIHAFKLKNKDIQRFLDWEKQTEHKAPNDLVCIVCYHLWHNANDEWEWEYDKGLREEETGEKQLVEAYGGDL
;
A
#
# COMPACT_ATOMS: atom_id res chain seq x y z
N MET A 1 -15.75 -7.95 -14.00
CA MET A 1 -16.24 -7.57 -12.66
C MET A 1 -15.55 -6.27 -12.30
N SER A 2 -16.27 -5.27 -11.78
CA SER A 2 -15.67 -4.01 -11.33
C SER A 2 -14.89 -4.24 -10.04
N LEU A 3 -13.77 -3.54 -9.84
CA LEU A 3 -12.97 -3.57 -8.61
C LEU A 3 -12.84 -2.14 -8.07
N GLU A 4 -13.98 -1.56 -7.69
CA GLU A 4 -14.05 -0.19 -7.19
C GLU A 4 -13.57 -0.13 -5.75
N VAL A 5 -12.70 0.84 -5.47
CA VAL A 5 -12.14 1.12 -4.15
C VAL A 5 -12.04 2.62 -3.94
N GLU A 6 -12.09 3.06 -2.69
CA GLU A 6 -11.69 4.42 -2.35
C GLU A 6 -10.18 4.42 -2.04
N LEU A 7 -9.43 5.12 -2.88
CA LEU A 7 -8.00 5.29 -2.73
C LEU A 7 -7.73 6.53 -1.88
N TYR A 8 -7.17 6.30 -0.70
CA TYR A 8 -6.74 7.34 0.23
C TYR A 8 -5.25 7.58 0.08
N ARG A 9 -4.91 8.86 0.03
CA ARG A 9 -3.58 9.38 -0.26
C ARG A 9 -3.30 10.63 0.56
N HIS A 10 -2.08 11.15 0.52
CA HIS A 10 -1.68 12.26 1.39
C HIS A 10 -2.59 13.49 1.25
N ASN A 11 -3.06 13.79 0.03
CA ASN A 11 -3.86 14.97 -0.26
C ASN A 11 -5.38 14.73 -0.40
N GLY A 12 -5.89 13.57 0.05
CA GLY A 12 -7.32 13.29 0.08
C GLY A 12 -7.69 11.89 -0.38
N GLN A 13 -8.91 11.74 -0.92
CA GLN A 13 -9.45 10.46 -1.39
C GLN A 13 -10.01 10.56 -2.81
N VAL A 14 -9.88 9.49 -3.58
CA VAL A 14 -10.42 9.37 -4.94
C VAL A 14 -10.98 7.97 -5.18
N LYS A 15 -12.09 7.88 -5.91
CA LYS A 15 -12.66 6.59 -6.33
C LYS A 15 -11.95 6.10 -7.58
N VAL A 16 -11.45 4.87 -7.54
CA VAL A 16 -10.79 4.22 -8.68
C VAL A 16 -11.32 2.83 -8.88
N ASP A 17 -11.25 2.34 -10.11
CA ASP A 17 -11.59 0.96 -10.48
C ASP A 17 -10.31 0.25 -10.91
N LEU A 18 -9.80 -0.64 -10.05
CA LEU A 18 -8.56 -1.38 -10.28
C LEU A 18 -8.70 -2.43 -11.39
N SER A 19 -9.91 -2.70 -11.89
CA SER A 19 -10.09 -3.52 -13.09
C SER A 19 -9.69 -2.78 -14.37
N LYS A 20 -9.63 -1.44 -14.33
CA LYS A 20 -9.30 -0.58 -15.49
C LYS A 20 -7.83 -0.12 -15.46
N PRO A 21 -7.17 -0.01 -16.63
CA PRO A 21 -5.79 0.50 -16.71
C PRO A 21 -5.61 1.88 -16.08
N SER A 22 -6.59 2.78 -16.23
CA SER A 22 -6.54 4.12 -15.64
C SER A 22 -6.55 4.11 -14.11
N GLY A 23 -7.36 3.25 -13.49
CA GLY A 23 -7.41 3.13 -12.03
C GLY A 23 -6.13 2.54 -11.44
N LYS A 24 -5.56 1.52 -12.10
CA LYS A 24 -4.24 0.99 -11.73
C LYS A 24 -3.15 2.05 -11.84
N LEU A 25 -3.12 2.80 -12.95
CA LEU A 25 -2.12 3.84 -13.16
C LEU A 25 -2.22 4.96 -12.12
N GLU A 26 -3.43 5.40 -11.76
CA GLU A 26 -3.65 6.39 -10.70
C GLU A 26 -3.11 5.88 -9.35
N ALA A 27 -3.40 4.63 -9.00
CA ALA A 27 -2.93 4.04 -7.76
C ALA A 27 -1.40 3.90 -7.71
N LEU A 28 -0.79 3.42 -8.79
CA LEU A 28 0.67 3.26 -8.86
C LEU A 28 1.39 4.61 -8.87
N ARG A 29 0.86 5.63 -9.56
CA ARG A 29 1.41 7.00 -9.48
C ARG A 29 1.31 7.57 -8.08
N THR A 30 0.18 7.35 -7.40
CA THR A 30 0.04 7.82 -6.03
C THR A 30 1.05 7.14 -5.10
N ILE A 31 1.31 5.84 -5.24
CA ILE A 31 2.40 5.17 -4.48
C ILE A 31 3.77 5.80 -4.79
N GLN A 32 4.01 6.22 -6.03
CA GLN A 32 5.27 6.86 -6.41
C GLN A 32 5.42 8.26 -5.79
N ASP A 33 4.34 9.03 -5.76
CA ASP A 33 4.34 10.42 -5.31
C ASP A 33 4.26 10.54 -3.78
N ASP A 34 3.45 9.69 -3.14
CA ASP A 34 3.16 9.77 -1.70
C ASP A 34 3.87 8.67 -0.88
N GLY A 35 4.47 7.67 -1.54
CA GLY A 35 5.10 6.51 -0.90
C GLY A 35 4.13 5.43 -0.41
N TYR A 36 2.84 5.75 -0.26
CA TYR A 36 1.81 4.82 0.19
C TYR A 36 0.45 5.13 -0.42
N ILE A 37 -0.45 4.15 -0.35
CA ILE A 37 -1.90 4.33 -0.54
C ILE A 37 -2.65 3.45 0.45
N ILE A 38 -3.88 3.84 0.77
CA ILE A 38 -4.84 2.97 1.47
C ILE A 38 -5.99 2.66 0.51
N LEU A 39 -6.27 1.37 0.32
CA LEU A 39 -7.41 0.89 -0.47
C LEU A 39 -8.57 0.53 0.46
N ARG A 40 -9.56 1.40 0.58
CA ARG A 40 -10.78 1.13 1.37
C ARG A 40 -11.77 0.26 0.59
N GLY A 41 -12.48 -0.61 1.29
CA GLY A 41 -13.35 -1.65 0.69
C GLY A 41 -12.60 -2.80 0.00
N ALA A 42 -11.28 -2.88 0.18
CA ALA A 42 -10.45 -3.87 -0.51
C ALA A 42 -10.23 -5.18 0.26
N ALA A 43 -10.43 -5.19 1.58
CA ALA A 43 -10.24 -6.36 2.43
C ALA A 43 -11.59 -7.08 2.65
N ASP A 44 -11.83 -8.21 2.00
CA ASP A 44 -13.12 -8.94 2.05
C ASP A 44 -13.09 -10.23 2.87
N THR A 45 -11.98 -10.52 3.57
CA THR A 45 -11.80 -11.73 4.38
C THR A 45 -10.89 -11.49 5.57
N GLY A 46 -11.08 -12.26 6.66
CA GLY A 46 -10.15 -12.32 7.79
C GLY A 46 -9.14 -13.46 7.74
N SER A 47 -9.19 -14.31 6.71
CA SER A 47 -8.26 -15.43 6.54
C SER A 47 -6.93 -14.96 5.97
N ILE A 48 -5.83 -15.38 6.59
CA ILE A 48 -4.46 -15.11 6.13
C ILE A 48 -4.20 -15.85 4.81
N GLU A 49 -4.77 -17.04 4.65
CA GLU A 49 -4.67 -17.86 3.45
C GLU A 49 -5.36 -17.17 2.27
N GLU A 50 -6.58 -16.66 2.47
CA GLU A 50 -7.34 -15.96 1.42
C GLU A 50 -6.79 -14.56 1.14
N ALA A 51 -6.17 -13.89 2.11
CA ALA A 51 -5.54 -12.58 1.91
C ALA A 51 -4.41 -12.61 0.86
N LYS A 52 -3.77 -13.77 0.61
CA LYS A 52 -2.81 -13.98 -0.49
C LYS A 52 -3.41 -13.67 -1.85
N ASP A 53 -4.67 -14.06 -2.01
CA ASP A 53 -5.40 -14.02 -3.26
C ASP A 53 -6.32 -12.80 -3.33
N ASN A 54 -6.04 -11.76 -2.54
CA ASN A 54 -6.80 -10.52 -2.57
C ASN A 54 -6.79 -9.93 -3.98
N LYS A 55 -7.96 -9.95 -4.62
CA LYS A 55 -8.17 -9.52 -6.01
C LYS A 55 -7.74 -8.08 -6.27
N HIS A 56 -7.86 -7.18 -5.29
CA HIS A 56 -7.46 -5.77 -5.42
C HIS A 56 -5.93 -5.64 -5.44
N THR A 57 -5.24 -6.36 -4.56
CA THR A 57 -3.78 -6.43 -4.55
C THR A 57 -3.26 -7.01 -5.86
N ILE A 58 -3.80 -8.15 -6.31
CA ILE A 58 -3.42 -8.76 -7.60
C ILE A 58 -3.66 -7.79 -8.75
N ALA A 59 -4.82 -7.12 -8.78
CA ALA A 59 -5.15 -6.16 -9.82
C ALA A 59 -4.18 -4.96 -9.84
N LEU A 60 -3.83 -4.41 -8.68
CA LEU A 60 -2.84 -3.33 -8.57
C LEU A 60 -1.46 -3.78 -9.09
N LEU A 61 -0.96 -4.91 -8.60
CA LEU A 61 0.36 -5.43 -8.97
C LEU A 61 0.46 -5.76 -10.47
N SER A 62 -0.63 -6.21 -11.09
CA SER A 62 -0.68 -6.45 -12.55
C SER A 62 -0.52 -5.19 -13.41
N GLY A 63 -0.62 -3.99 -12.83
CA GLY A 63 -0.38 -2.72 -13.53
C GLY A 63 1.10 -2.34 -13.64
N THR A 64 1.99 -3.08 -12.99
CA THR A 64 3.43 -2.78 -12.94
C THR A 64 4.20 -3.43 -14.10
N SER A 65 5.40 -2.93 -14.39
CA SER A 65 6.30 -3.42 -15.44
C SER A 65 7.08 -4.69 -15.05
N GLY A 66 7.11 -5.03 -13.76
CA GLY A 66 7.98 -6.06 -13.18
C GLY A 66 7.27 -7.35 -12.82
N LYS A 67 8.06 -8.40 -12.60
CA LYS A 67 7.59 -9.63 -11.93
C LYS A 67 7.64 -9.38 -10.42
N PHE A 68 6.50 -9.04 -9.83
CA PHE A 68 6.36 -8.97 -8.38
C PHE A 68 6.10 -10.36 -7.82
N GLU A 69 6.88 -10.76 -6.83
CA GLU A 69 6.56 -11.91 -5.99
C GLU A 69 5.82 -11.39 -4.76
N ALA A 70 4.60 -11.87 -4.54
CA ALA A 70 3.88 -11.59 -3.31
C ALA A 70 4.65 -12.24 -2.15
N SER A 71 4.99 -11.44 -1.14
CA SER A 71 5.46 -12.00 0.12
C SER A 71 4.35 -12.82 0.77
N LEU A 72 4.73 -13.81 1.58
CA LEU A 72 3.73 -14.53 2.38
C LEU A 72 3.02 -13.53 3.29
N PRO A 73 1.68 -13.43 3.27
CA PRO A 73 0.95 -12.56 4.17
C PRO A 73 1.29 -12.94 5.59
N ALA A 74 1.69 -11.93 6.34
CA ALA A 74 1.92 -12.03 7.77
C ALA A 74 0.65 -11.58 8.49
N PHE A 75 0.22 -12.35 9.47
CA PHE A 75 -0.77 -11.88 10.42
C PHE A 75 -0.11 -10.93 11.40
N ILE A 76 -0.45 -9.65 11.30
CA ILE A 76 0.01 -8.62 12.21
C ILE A 76 -1.21 -8.07 12.93
N HIS A 77 -1.29 -8.30 14.25
CA HIS A 77 -2.35 -7.71 15.06
C HIS A 77 -2.31 -6.17 14.98
N ALA A 78 -3.48 -5.52 14.99
CA ALA A 78 -3.60 -4.06 14.90
C ALA A 78 -2.73 -3.32 15.94
N PHE A 79 -2.71 -3.79 17.19
CA PHE A 79 -1.88 -3.19 18.25
C PHE A 79 -0.37 -3.24 17.96
N LYS A 80 0.10 -4.16 17.10
CA LYS A 80 1.52 -4.23 16.68
C LYS A 80 1.84 -3.28 15.52
N LEU A 81 0.81 -2.77 14.85
CA LEU A 81 0.96 -1.78 13.81
C LEU A 81 0.93 -0.36 14.39
N LYS A 82 0.29 -0.13 15.54
CA LYS A 82 0.35 1.17 16.24
C LYS A 82 1.80 1.57 16.52
N ASN A 83 2.26 2.63 15.86
CA ASN A 83 3.63 3.17 15.92
C ASN A 83 4.70 2.24 15.34
N LYS A 84 4.36 1.37 14.39
CA LYS A 84 5.37 0.57 13.71
C LYS A 84 6.13 1.43 12.72
N ASP A 85 7.42 1.60 12.97
CA ASP A 85 8.34 2.23 12.03
C ASP A 85 8.50 1.31 10.81
N ILE A 86 8.08 1.76 9.62
CA ILE A 86 8.43 1.07 8.38
C ILE A 86 9.84 1.50 8.04
N GLN A 87 10.82 0.78 8.61
CA GLN A 87 12.22 0.96 8.24
C GLN A 87 12.36 0.83 6.73
N ARG A 88 13.07 1.78 6.11
CA ARG A 88 13.43 1.70 4.70
C ARG A 88 14.10 0.35 4.43
N PHE A 89 13.82 -0.22 3.27
CA PHE A 89 14.48 -1.45 2.85
C PHE A 89 16.00 -1.24 2.84
N LEU A 90 16.77 -2.21 3.36
CA LEU A 90 18.22 -2.10 3.62
C LEU A 90 19.11 -1.85 2.37
N ASP A 91 18.51 -1.71 1.19
CA ASP A 91 19.15 -1.44 -0.11
C ASP A 91 18.32 -0.48 -0.98
N TRP A 92 17.53 0.42 -0.37
CA TRP A 92 16.63 1.32 -1.12
C TRP A 92 17.38 2.18 -2.16
N GLU A 93 18.59 2.64 -1.86
CA GLU A 93 19.45 3.44 -2.77
C GLU A 93 19.78 2.69 -4.07
N LYS A 94 20.11 1.39 -3.96
CA LYS A 94 20.39 0.55 -5.13
C LYS A 94 19.14 0.31 -5.99
N GLN A 95 17.95 0.45 -5.39
CA GLN A 95 16.67 0.34 -6.08
C GLN A 95 16.23 1.67 -6.70
N THR A 96 16.71 2.82 -6.21
CA THR A 96 16.44 4.15 -6.78
C THR A 96 17.44 4.55 -7.88
N GLU A 97 18.65 3.98 -7.89
CA GLU A 97 19.65 4.15 -8.96
C GLU A 97 19.21 3.57 -10.32
N HIS A 98 18.21 2.68 -10.33
CA HIS A 98 17.70 2.04 -11.53
C HIS A 98 16.29 2.53 -11.88
N LYS A 99 16.27 3.44 -12.87
CA LYS A 99 15.23 3.62 -13.90
C LYS A 99 14.04 4.55 -13.61
N ALA A 100 13.37 4.81 -14.73
CA ALA A 100 12.30 5.75 -14.99
C ALA A 100 11.22 5.76 -13.89
N PRO A 101 10.51 6.89 -13.72
CA PRO A 101 9.52 7.10 -12.66
C PRO A 101 8.55 5.93 -12.42
N ASN A 102 8.23 5.19 -13.49
CA ASN A 102 7.27 4.09 -13.54
C ASN A 102 7.74 2.73 -12.98
N ASP A 103 9.02 2.54 -12.66
CA ASP A 103 9.51 1.27 -12.12
C ASP A 103 9.38 1.28 -10.58
N LEU A 104 8.22 0.86 -10.08
CA LEU A 104 8.11 0.43 -8.68
C LEU A 104 8.89 -0.90 -8.55
N VAL A 105 9.87 -0.93 -7.65
CA VAL A 105 10.77 -2.10 -7.49
C VAL A 105 10.24 -3.07 -6.43
N CYS A 106 9.55 -2.54 -5.42
CA CYS A 106 8.95 -3.31 -4.34
C CYS A 106 7.68 -2.60 -3.85
N ILE A 107 6.63 -3.37 -3.59
CA ILE A 107 5.41 -2.90 -2.94
C ILE A 107 5.11 -3.88 -1.81
N VAL A 108 4.94 -3.35 -0.60
CA VAL A 108 4.53 -4.14 0.56
C VAL A 108 3.05 -3.87 0.80
N CYS A 109 2.24 -4.93 0.72
CA CYS A 109 0.80 -4.84 0.95
C CYS A 109 0.45 -5.38 2.34
N TYR A 110 -0.33 -4.61 3.10
CA TYR A 110 -0.91 -5.05 4.37
C TYR A 110 -2.41 -5.26 4.21
N HIS A 111 -2.88 -6.45 4.58
CA HIS A 111 -4.30 -6.76 4.61
C HIS A 111 -4.88 -6.43 5.99
N LEU A 112 -5.51 -5.26 6.10
CA LEU A 112 -6.00 -4.72 7.36
C LEU A 112 -7.47 -5.12 7.59
N TRP A 113 -7.69 -6.33 8.08
CA TRP A 113 -9.04 -6.85 8.40
C TRP A 113 -9.35 -6.76 9.90
N HIS A 114 -10.31 -5.93 10.29
CA HIS A 114 -10.91 -5.96 11.63
C HIS A 114 -12.13 -5.03 11.76
N ASN A 115 -12.62 -4.79 12.98
CA ASN A 115 -13.84 -4.03 13.25
C ASN A 115 -13.66 -2.53 13.03
N ALA A 116 -14.79 -1.80 13.00
CA ALA A 116 -14.81 -0.35 12.80
C ALA A 116 -14.00 0.49 13.80
N ASN A 117 -13.72 -0.09 14.97
CA ASN A 117 -13.00 0.58 16.05
C ASN A 117 -11.50 0.27 16.05
N ASP A 118 -11.02 -0.54 15.11
CA ASP A 118 -9.60 -0.85 15.01
C ASP A 118 -8.88 0.25 14.24
N GLU A 119 -7.85 0.80 14.86
CA GLU A 119 -7.03 1.89 14.32
C GLU A 119 -5.63 1.36 14.01
N TRP A 120 -5.12 1.73 12.84
CA TRP A 120 -3.77 1.47 12.41
C TRP A 120 -3.07 2.80 12.15
N GLU A 121 -1.88 2.92 12.71
CA GLU A 121 -1.05 4.13 12.63
C GLU A 121 0.35 3.70 12.22
N TRP A 122 0.85 4.16 11.08
CA TRP A 122 2.25 3.95 10.71
C TRP A 122 2.97 5.26 10.46
N GLU A 123 4.26 5.26 10.75
CA GLU A 123 5.15 6.36 10.42
C GLU A 123 5.98 6.00 9.21
N TYR A 124 6.14 6.96 8.30
CA TYR A 124 7.01 6.85 7.14
C TYR A 124 7.88 8.10 6.98
N ASP A 125 9.14 7.94 6.59
CA ASP A 125 10.05 9.06 6.34
C ASP A 125 9.67 9.82 5.06
N LYS A 126 9.57 11.15 5.16
CA LYS A 126 9.14 12.02 4.05
C LYS A 126 10.15 12.12 2.92
N GLY A 127 11.36 11.60 3.09
CA GLY A 127 12.34 11.52 2.01
C GLY A 127 11.91 10.60 0.87
N LEU A 128 10.91 9.72 1.06
CA LEU A 128 10.39 8.84 0.00
C LEU A 128 11.50 8.07 -0.74
N ARG A 129 11.76 8.44 -2.00
CA ARG A 129 12.79 7.90 -2.89
C ARG A 129 14.13 8.65 -2.82
N GLU A 130 14.17 9.76 -2.10
CA GLU A 130 15.36 10.59 -1.85
C GLU A 130 15.99 10.22 -0.49
N GLU A 131 17.03 10.95 -0.06
CA GLU A 131 17.71 10.70 1.22
C GLU A 131 16.73 10.72 2.41
N GLU A 132 17.06 9.97 3.46
CA GLU A 132 16.28 9.97 4.69
C GLU A 132 16.33 11.36 5.32
N THR A 133 15.15 11.93 5.59
CA THR A 133 15.04 13.28 6.14
C THR A 133 15.03 13.29 7.67
N GLY A 134 14.65 12.16 8.27
CA GLY A 134 14.33 12.06 9.70
C GLY A 134 12.98 12.69 10.05
N GLU A 135 12.32 13.36 9.10
CA GLU A 135 10.95 13.84 9.25
C GLU A 135 9.97 12.75 8.90
N LYS A 136 9.13 12.38 9.88
CA LYS A 136 8.13 11.34 9.71
C LYS A 136 6.76 11.92 9.40
N GLN A 137 6.01 11.21 8.58
CA GLN A 137 4.59 11.42 8.35
C GLN A 137 3.82 10.26 8.99
N LEU A 138 2.83 10.61 9.82
CA LEU A 138 1.86 9.65 10.35
C LEU A 138 0.80 9.37 9.29
N VAL A 139 0.45 8.10 9.14
CA VAL A 139 -0.63 7.65 8.28
C VAL A 139 -1.59 6.80 9.11
N GLU A 140 -2.86 7.17 9.04
CA GLU A 140 -3.94 6.56 9.80
C GLU A 140 -4.84 5.74 8.87
N ALA A 141 -5.21 4.54 9.29
CA ALA A 141 -6.20 3.68 8.64
C ALA A 141 -7.14 3.07 9.69
N TYR A 142 -8.39 2.80 9.33
CA TYR A 142 -9.40 2.31 10.27
C TYR A 142 -10.09 1.04 9.75
N GLY A 143 -10.44 0.10 10.63
CA GLY A 143 -11.05 -1.18 10.23
C GLY A 143 -12.46 -1.05 9.69
N GLY A 144 -13.10 0.09 9.96
CA GLY A 144 -14.47 0.41 9.52
C GLY A 144 -14.52 0.98 8.12
N ASP A 145 -13.38 1.08 7.47
CA ASP A 145 -13.20 1.53 6.09
C ASP A 145 -13.63 0.44 5.07
N LEU A 146 -14.52 -0.47 5.50
CA LEU A 146 -15.13 -1.57 4.74
C LEU A 146 -16.55 -1.23 4.28
#